data_AF-R1CSC0-F1
#
_entry.id   AF-R1CSC0-F1
#
_cell.length_a   1.000
_cell.length_b   1.000
_cell.length_c   1.000
_cell.angle_alpha   90.00
_cell.angle_beta   90.00
_cell.angle_gamma   90.00
#
_symmetry.space_group_name_H-M   'P 1'
#
loop_
_entity.id
_entity.type
_entity.pdbx_description
1 polymer ?
#
loop_
_entity_poly.entity_id
_entity_poly.type
_entity_poly.pdbx_seq_one_letter_code
_entity_poly.pdbx_strand_id
1 'polypeptide(L)'
;ESARLEDERRVAEEPGSSSSAAAAPATREEEPPDDFICPITTEVMIDPVMAADGHAYERTAIERWLATKSTSPMTGEALEHTFLSPSHMVRRQIREWQQAHPGG
;
A
#
# COMPACT_ATOMS: atom_id res chain seq x y z
N GLU A 1 -57.09 -6.55 4.11
CA GLU A 1 -56.35 -6.83 5.37
C GLU A 1 -55.55 -8.11 5.16
N SER A 2 -54.22 -8.08 5.19
CA SER A 2 -53.45 -8.33 6.43
C SER A 2 -52.00 -7.87 6.22
N ALA A 3 -51.42 -7.21 7.24
CA ALA A 3 -50.11 -6.55 7.24
C ALA A 3 -49.10 -7.28 8.16
N ARG A 4 -47.81 -6.89 8.04
CA ARG A 4 -46.67 -7.07 8.98
C ARG A 4 -46.11 -8.52 9.10
N LEU A 5 -44.83 -8.81 9.32
CA LEU A 5 -43.67 -8.10 9.88
C LEU A 5 -42.37 -8.76 9.33
N GLU A 6 -41.30 -7.97 9.20
CA GLU A 6 -39.89 -8.40 9.17
C GLU A 6 -39.49 -9.10 10.50
N ASP A 7 -38.48 -10.00 10.49
CA ASP A 7 -37.17 -9.80 11.17
C ASP A 7 -36.27 -11.06 11.20
N GLU A 8 -34.94 -10.80 11.27
CA GLU A 8 -33.85 -11.60 11.88
C GLU A 8 -33.18 -12.81 11.14
N ARG A 9 -31.96 -12.59 10.63
CA ARG A 9 -30.71 -12.75 11.43
C ARG A 9 -29.41 -12.52 10.64
N ARG A 10 -28.47 -11.81 11.28
CA ARG A 10 -27.05 -11.61 10.91
C ARG A 10 -26.32 -12.95 10.75
N VAL A 11 -25.34 -13.02 9.83
CA VAL A 11 -23.93 -13.30 10.14
C VAL A 11 -23.07 -12.64 9.04
N ALA A 12 -22.13 -11.80 9.46
CA ALA A 12 -21.04 -11.32 8.63
C ALA A 12 -20.00 -12.44 8.53
N GLU A 13 -19.70 -12.88 7.32
CA GLU A 13 -18.53 -13.71 7.02
C GLU A 13 -17.82 -13.04 5.86
N GLU A 14 -16.89 -12.15 6.18
CA GLU A 14 -15.80 -11.76 5.28
C GLU A 14 -14.72 -12.84 5.45
N PRO A 15 -14.52 -13.79 4.52
CA PRO A 15 -13.34 -14.61 4.55
C PRO A 15 -12.17 -13.73 4.16
N GLY A 16 -11.38 -13.38 5.18
CA GLY A 16 -10.14 -12.67 5.03
C GLY A 16 -9.15 -13.39 4.12
N SER A 17 -8.25 -12.57 3.58
CA SER A 17 -6.86 -12.91 3.30
C SER A 17 -6.65 -14.26 2.60
N SER A 18 -6.94 -14.31 1.30
CA SER A 18 -6.40 -15.37 0.46
C SER A 18 -4.95 -15.02 0.10
N SER A 19 -4.03 -15.34 1.01
CA SER A 19 -2.61 -15.43 0.69
C SER A 19 -2.41 -16.69 -0.16
N SER A 20 -2.41 -16.53 -1.48
CA SER A 20 -2.10 -17.62 -2.41
C SER A 20 -0.63 -17.55 -2.82
N ALA A 21 0.23 -18.11 -1.98
CA ALA A 21 1.57 -18.53 -2.40
C ALA A 21 1.46 -19.86 -3.16
N ALA A 22 1.67 -19.84 -4.47
CA ALA A 22 2.47 -20.82 -5.23
C ALA A 22 2.29 -20.67 -6.75
N ALA A 23 3.45 -20.55 -7.43
CA ALA A 23 3.83 -21.17 -8.71
C ALA A 23 4.37 -20.17 -9.75
N ALA A 24 5.68 -20.24 -9.99
CA ALA A 24 6.36 -19.80 -11.22
C ALA A 24 6.64 -21.06 -12.10
N PRO A 25 6.92 -20.96 -13.42
CA PRO A 25 7.41 -19.77 -14.11
C PRO A 25 6.80 -19.48 -15.50
N ALA A 26 6.55 -18.20 -15.78
CA ALA A 26 6.58 -17.69 -17.15
C ALA A 26 7.18 -16.29 -17.08
N THR A 27 8.34 -16.09 -17.72
CA THR A 27 9.02 -14.80 -17.83
C THR A 27 8.17 -13.85 -18.65
N ARG A 28 7.25 -13.15 -17.98
CA ARG A 28 6.81 -11.83 -18.39
C ARG A 28 7.61 -10.88 -17.51
N GLU A 29 8.16 -9.84 -18.11
CA GLU A 29 8.65 -8.68 -17.37
C GLU A 29 7.43 -8.13 -16.62
N GLU A 30 7.15 -8.69 -15.45
CA GLU A 30 6.06 -8.24 -14.60
C GLU A 30 6.50 -6.91 -14.03
N GLU A 31 5.77 -5.86 -14.39
CA GLU A 31 5.99 -4.53 -13.83
C GLU A 31 5.71 -4.57 -12.32
N PRO A 32 6.45 -3.79 -11.52
CA PRO A 32 6.20 -3.70 -10.09
C PRO A 32 4.75 -3.24 -9.85
N PRO A 33 4.02 -3.87 -8.90
CA PRO A 33 2.74 -3.35 -8.44
C PRO A 33 2.80 -1.87 -8.07
N ASP A 34 1.74 -1.12 -8.38
CA ASP A 34 1.67 0.33 -8.12
C ASP A 34 1.89 0.67 -6.64
N ASP A 35 1.43 -0.20 -5.73
CA ASP A 35 1.64 -0.05 -4.28
C ASP A 35 3.12 -0.08 -3.85
N PHE A 36 4.02 -0.54 -4.72
CA PHE A 36 5.47 -0.56 -4.49
C PHE A 36 6.17 0.67 -5.05
N ILE A 37 5.49 1.44 -5.91
CA ILE A 37 6.02 2.64 -6.53
C ILE A 37 5.80 3.84 -5.62
N CYS A 38 6.87 4.58 -5.37
CA CYS A 38 6.79 5.83 -4.63
C CYS A 38 6.08 6.89 -5.50
N PRO A 39 4.99 7.51 -5.02
CA PRO A 39 4.28 8.57 -5.75
C PRO A 39 5.15 9.81 -6.05
N ILE A 40 6.24 10.01 -5.31
CA ILE A 40 7.14 11.16 -5.46
C ILE A 40 8.27 10.86 -6.45
N THR A 41 8.96 9.73 -6.31
CA THR A 41 10.12 9.38 -7.14
C THR A 41 9.73 8.63 -8.40
N THR A 42 8.50 8.08 -8.46
CA THR A 42 8.03 7.21 -9.54
C THR A 42 8.88 5.96 -9.74
N GLU A 43 9.56 5.52 -8.67
CA GLU A 43 10.44 4.35 -8.64
C GLU A 43 10.01 3.40 -7.52
N VAL A 44 10.42 2.13 -7.61
CA VAL A 44 10.19 1.13 -6.56
C VAL A 44 10.84 1.58 -5.26
N MET A 45 10.06 1.60 -4.18
CA MET A 45 10.53 2.01 -2.86
C MET A 45 11.58 1.04 -2.31
N ILE A 46 12.69 1.60 -1.80
CA ILE A 46 13.74 0.84 -1.12
C ILE A 46 13.50 0.88 0.40
N ASP A 47 13.15 2.06 0.91
CA ASP A 47 12.79 2.29 2.31
C ASP A 47 11.38 2.89 2.41
N PRO A 48 10.33 2.06 2.28
CA PRO A 48 8.96 2.54 2.37
C PRO A 48 8.62 3.00 3.79
N VAL A 49 8.10 4.22 3.90
CA VAL A 49 7.57 4.81 5.13
C VAL A 49 6.12 5.26 4.92
N MET A 50 5.29 5.09 5.95
CA MET A 50 3.91 5.54 5.97
C MET A 50 3.85 6.99 6.48
N ALA A 51 3.11 7.83 5.76
CA ALA A 51 2.73 9.15 6.25
C ALA A 51 1.30 9.12 6.85
N ALA A 52 0.88 10.25 7.42
CA ALA A 52 -0.42 10.40 8.08
C ALA A 52 -1.63 10.22 7.15
N ASP A 53 -1.42 10.33 5.84
CA ASP A 53 -2.44 10.11 4.82
C ASP A 53 -2.68 8.62 4.51
N GLY A 54 -1.94 7.71 5.14
CA GLY A 54 -2.07 6.28 4.93
C GLY A 54 -1.34 5.75 3.68
N HIS A 55 -0.55 6.59 2.99
CA HIS A 55 0.23 6.17 1.83
C HIS A 55 1.68 5.88 2.18
N ALA A 56 2.29 4.97 1.40
CA ALA A 56 3.69 4.64 1.50
C ALA A 56 4.51 5.49 0.52
N TYR A 57 5.65 5.99 0.99
CA TYR A 57 6.59 6.77 0.20
C TYR A 57 8.01 6.29 0.42
N GLU A 58 8.90 6.56 -0.53
CA GLU A 58 10.35 6.42 -0.30
C GLU A 58 10.79 7.44 0.77
N ARG A 59 11.44 6.96 1.84
CA ARG A 59 11.87 7.76 2.99
C ARG A 59 12.51 9.08 2.58
N THR A 60 13.55 9.01 1.76
CA THR A 60 14.35 10.18 1.40
C THR A 60 13.54 11.22 0.62
N ALA A 61 12.54 10.78 -0.15
CA ALA A 61 11.70 11.64 -0.96
C ALA A 61 10.66 12.37 -0.11
N ILE A 62 9.95 11.64 0.77
CA ILE A 62 8.96 12.26 1.65
C ILE A 62 9.60 13.16 2.71
N GLU A 63 10.78 12.81 3.23
CA GLU A 63 11.52 13.68 4.16
C GLU A 63 11.88 15.02 3.51
N ARG A 64 12.32 15.01 2.24
CA ARG A 64 12.60 16.24 1.47
C ARG A 64 11.34 17.05 1.20
N TRP A 65 10.23 16.38 0.88
CA TRP A 65 8.94 17.05 0.71
C TRP A 65 8.51 17.75 2.00
N LEU A 66 8.56 17.04 3.12
CA LEU A 66 8.16 17.53 4.44
C LEU A 66 9.07 18.64 4.99
N ALA A 67 10.30 18.77 4.47
CA ALA A 67 11.16 19.90 4.79
C ALA A 67 10.63 21.24 4.25
N THR A 68 9.73 21.23 3.26
CA THR A 68 9.20 22.44 2.61
C THR A 68 7.68 22.56 2.68
N LYS A 69 6.95 21.46 2.84
CA LYS A 69 5.49 21.39 2.77
C LYS A 69 4.96 20.48 3.86
N SER A 70 3.75 20.75 4.36
CA SER A 70 3.08 19.88 5.34
C SER A 70 1.84 19.20 4.73
N THR A 71 1.91 18.86 3.45
CA THR A 71 0.79 18.29 2.68
C THR A 71 1.10 16.89 2.16
N SER A 72 0.08 16.11 1.82
CA SER A 72 0.22 14.83 1.14
C SER A 72 0.77 15.06 -0.28
N PRO A 73 1.86 14.39 -0.68
CA PRO A 73 2.30 14.40 -2.08
C PRO A 73 1.28 13.80 -3.04
N MET A 74 0.41 12.89 -2.56
CA MET A 74 -0.53 12.16 -3.38
C MET A 74 -1.87 12.89 -3.55
N THR A 75 -2.42 13.46 -2.49
CA THR A 75 -3.72 14.18 -2.54
C THR A 75 -3.59 15.69 -2.58
N GLY A 76 -2.45 16.24 -2.16
CA GLY A 76 -2.24 17.69 -2.00
C GLY A 76 -2.86 18.27 -0.73
N GLU A 77 -3.58 17.48 0.07
CA GLU A 77 -4.24 17.94 1.31
C GLU A 77 -3.25 18.07 2.46
N ALA A 78 -3.59 18.86 3.49
CA ALA A 78 -2.76 18.99 4.69
C ALA A 78 -2.67 17.65 5.43
N LEU A 79 -1.45 17.24 5.80
CA LEU A 79 -1.26 16.07 6.65
C LEU A 79 -1.63 16.42 8.09
N GLU A 80 -2.31 15.50 8.78
CA GLU A 80 -2.61 15.64 10.21
C GLU A 80 -1.32 15.80 11.04
N HIS A 81 -0.26 15.09 10.64
CA HIS A 81 1.06 15.17 11.24
C HIS A 81 2.16 14.81 10.23
N THR A 82 3.39 15.24 10.51
CA THR A 82 4.57 15.00 9.65
C THR A 82 5.43 13.83 10.12
N PHE A 83 4.96 13.05 11.10
CA PHE A 83 5.67 11.84 11.54
C PHE A 83 5.61 10.77 10.46
N LEU A 84 6.73 10.08 10.27
CA LEU A 84 6.88 8.99 9.31
C LEU A 84 7.13 7.70 10.05
N SER A 85 6.33 6.68 9.75
CA SER A 85 6.46 5.36 10.35
C SER A 85 7.07 4.37 9.36
N PRO A 86 8.18 3.68 9.67
CA PRO A 86 8.74 2.66 8.78
C PRO A 86 7.71 1.54 8.48
N SER A 87 7.52 1.22 7.19
CA SER A 87 6.63 0.13 6.78
C SER A 87 7.41 -1.15 6.53
N HIS A 88 7.58 -1.96 7.57
CA HIS A 88 8.26 -3.25 7.44
C HIS A 88 7.48 -4.25 6.57
N MET A 89 6.15 -4.14 6.55
CA MET A 89 5.29 -4.98 5.71
C MET A 89 5.53 -4.71 4.23
N VAL A 90 5.40 -3.46 3.79
CA VAL A 90 5.63 -3.07 2.39
C VAL A 90 7.05 -3.40 1.97
N ARG A 91 8.04 -3.11 2.84
CA ARG A 91 9.44 -3.46 2.57
C ARG A 91 9.65 -4.96 2.34
N ARG A 92 8.96 -5.80 3.10
CA ARG A 92 9.02 -7.27 2.90
C ARG A 92 8.42 -7.65 1.56
N GLN A 93 7.22 -7.17 1.25
CA GLN A 93 6.52 -7.51 0.00
C GLN A 93 7.33 -7.10 -1.24
N ILE A 94 7.92 -5.90 -1.24
CA ILE A 94 8.79 -5.44 -2.32
C ILE A 94 9.98 -6.38 -2.50
N ARG A 95 10.63 -6.79 -1.41
CA ARG A 95 11.77 -7.71 -1.47
C ARG A 95 11.39 -9.10 -1.97
N GLU A 96 10.24 -9.61 -1.56
CA GLU A 96 9.71 -10.90 -2.02
C GLU A 96 9.42 -10.83 -3.54
N TRP A 97 8.82 -9.73 -3.99
CA TRP A 97 8.59 -9.49 -5.42
C TRP A 97 9.89 -9.38 -6.22
N GLN A 98 10.89 -8.62 -5.74
CA GLN A 98 12.21 -8.50 -6.39
C GLN A 98 12.94 -9.84 -6.50
N GLN A 99 12.82 -10.70 -5.49
CA GLN A 99 13.42 -12.04 -5.49
C GLN A 99 12.73 -12.98 -6.48
N ALA A 100 11.42 -12.85 -6.64
CA ALA A 100 10.65 -13.62 -7.61
C ALA A 100 10.89 -13.16 -9.07
N HIS A 101 11.32 -11.89 -9.27
CA HIS A 101 11.52 -11.27 -10.59
C HIS A 101 12.94 -10.70 -10.75
N PRO A 102 13.98 -11.54 -10.87
CA PRO A 102 15.39 -11.10 -10.90
C PRO A 102 15.84 -10.44 -12.22
N GLY A 103 14.95 -9.78 -12.96
CA GLY A 103 15.23 -9.24 -14.30
C GLY A 103 14.52 -7.93 -14.67
N GLY A 104 14.07 -7.15 -13.69
CA GLY A 104 13.66 -5.75 -13.90
C GLY A 104 14.84 -4.78 -13.89
#